data_AF-W1YGI6-F1
#
_entry.id   AF-W1YGI6-F1
#
_cell.length_a   1.000
_cell.length_b   1.000
_cell.length_c   1.000
_cell.angle_alpha   90.00
_cell.angle_beta   90.00
_cell.angle_gamma   90.00
#
_symmetry.space_group_name_H-M   'P 1'
#
loop_
_entity.id
_entity.type
_entity.pdbx_description
1 polymer ?
#
loop_
_entity_poly.entity_id
_entity_poly.type
_entity_poly.pdbx_seq_one_letter_code
_entity_poly.pdbx_strand_id
1 'polypeptide(L)'
;KEMFATVGENAWVEPPVYFSYGSNIHIGRNFYANFNLTIVDDYTVTIGDNVLIAPNVTLSVTGHPVHHELRKNGEMYSFPITIGNNV
;
A
#
# COMPACT_ATOMS: atom_id res chain seq x y z
N LYS A 1 -4.14 3.36 -13.14
CA LYS A 1 -4.60 1.97 -13.35
C LYS A 1 -3.46 1.07 -13.78
N GLU A 2 -2.71 1.42 -14.83
CA GLU A 2 -1.57 0.62 -15.32
C GLU A 2 -0.41 0.47 -14.32
N MET A 3 -0.30 1.39 -13.34
CA MET A 3 0.75 1.34 -12.33
C MET A 3 0.48 0.35 -11.18
N PHE A 4 -0.76 -0.12 -11.01
CA PHE A 4 -1.13 -1.03 -9.92
C PHE A 4 -1.44 -2.42 -10.46
N ALA A 5 -1.25 -3.44 -9.64
CA ALA A 5 -1.51 -4.84 -10.01
C ALA A 5 -2.95 -5.04 -10.51
N THR A 6 -3.92 -4.55 -9.74
CA THR A 6 -5.34 -4.54 -10.10
C THR A 6 -6.02 -3.31 -9.50
N VAL A 7 -6.93 -2.70 -10.25
CA VAL A 7 -7.76 -1.58 -9.77
C VAL A 7 -9.19 -1.80 -10.24
N GLY A 8 -10.12 -1.83 -9.30
CA GLY A 8 -11.55 -1.90 -9.58
C GLY A 8 -12.10 -0.63 -10.23
N GLU A 9 -13.41 -0.64 -10.42
CA GLU A 9 -14.15 0.53 -10.91
C GLU A 9 -14.21 1.64 -9.85
N ASN A 10 -14.32 2.89 -10.30
CA ASN A 10 -14.50 4.07 -9.44
C ASN A 10 -13.41 4.23 -8.37
N ALA A 11 -12.14 4.06 -8.76
CA ALA A 11 -11.01 4.41 -7.91
C ALA A 11 -10.56 5.86 -8.16
N TRP A 12 -10.33 6.62 -7.10
CA TRP A 12 -9.78 7.96 -7.13
C TRP A 12 -8.63 8.10 -6.14
N VAL A 13 -7.56 8.77 -6.56
CA VAL A 13 -6.37 9.00 -5.74
C VAL A 13 -5.98 10.46 -5.90
N GLU A 14 -6.00 11.19 -4.81
CA GLU A 14 -5.50 12.55 -4.78
C GLU A 14 -3.96 12.55 -4.79
N PRO A 15 -3.32 13.24 -5.75
CA PRO A 15 -1.87 13.32 -5.79
C PRO A 15 -1.30 14.22 -4.67
N PRO A 16 -0.06 13.99 -4.22
CA PRO A 16 0.82 12.92 -4.65
C PRO A 16 0.45 11.58 -4.01
N VAL A 17 0.75 10.50 -4.74
CA VAL A 17 0.76 9.13 -4.22
C VAL A 17 2.15 8.54 -4.45
N TYR A 18 2.66 7.84 -3.45
CA TYR A 18 3.99 7.23 -3.48
C TYR A 18 3.86 5.72 -3.31
N PHE A 19 4.60 4.96 -4.11
CA PHE A 19 4.73 3.52 -3.95
C PHE A 19 6.07 3.01 -4.49
N SER A 20 6.50 1.84 -4.00
CA SER A 20 7.79 1.24 -4.39
C SER A 20 7.73 0.63 -5.79
N TYR A 21 6.70 -0.18 -6.07
CA TYR A 21 6.55 -0.93 -7.32
C TYR A 21 5.18 -0.74 -7.97
N GLY A 22 4.13 -0.69 -7.16
CA GLY A 22 2.73 -0.67 -7.58
C GLY A 22 2.18 -2.04 -8.00
N SER A 23 3.02 -2.93 -8.53
CA SER A 23 2.64 -4.27 -9.00
C SER A 23 2.24 -5.26 -7.89
N ASN A 24 2.38 -4.88 -6.61
CA ASN A 24 1.92 -5.68 -5.47
C ASN A 24 0.65 -5.12 -4.82
N ILE A 25 0.08 -4.04 -5.38
CA ILE A 25 -1.07 -3.33 -4.83
C ILE A 25 -2.33 -3.72 -5.59
N HIS A 26 -3.27 -4.32 -4.86
CA HIS A 26 -4.58 -4.74 -5.36
C HIS A 26 -5.67 -3.88 -4.73
N ILE A 27 -6.42 -3.15 -5.55
CA ILE A 27 -7.48 -2.23 -5.12
C ILE A 27 -8.83 -2.69 -5.66
N GLY A 28 -9.81 -2.82 -4.77
CA GLY A 28 -11.21 -3.11 -5.10
C GLY A 28 -11.95 -1.95 -5.78
N ARG A 29 -13.28 -1.97 -5.70
CA ARG A 29 -14.18 -0.96 -6.28
C ARG A 29 -14.45 0.17 -5.30
N ASN A 30 -14.79 1.35 -5.82
CA ASN A 30 -15.19 2.52 -5.02
C ASN A 30 -14.12 2.89 -3.97
N PHE A 31 -12.87 2.97 -4.43
CA PHE A 31 -11.73 3.33 -3.60
C PHE A 31 -11.46 4.83 -3.68
N TYR A 32 -11.21 5.46 -2.54
CA TYR A 32 -10.73 6.82 -2.48
C TYR A 32 -9.49 6.90 -1.60
N ALA A 33 -8.42 7.50 -2.10
CA ALA A 33 -7.27 7.89 -1.31
C ALA A 33 -7.12 9.41 -1.34
N ASN A 34 -7.04 9.98 -0.15
CA ASN A 34 -6.75 11.40 0.03
C ASN A 34 -5.24 11.68 -0.12
N PHE A 35 -4.86 12.96 -0.09
CA PHE A 35 -3.51 13.44 -0.40
C PHE A 35 -2.41 12.71 0.41
N ASN A 36 -1.26 12.50 -0.23
CA ASN A 36 -0.05 12.00 0.41
C ASN A 36 -0.15 10.55 0.94
N LEU A 37 -0.85 9.68 0.21
CA LEU A 37 -0.80 8.24 0.47
C LEU A 37 0.57 7.67 0.08
N THR A 38 1.19 6.96 1.03
CA THR A 38 2.47 6.24 0.82
C THR A 38 2.27 4.74 1.00
N ILE A 39 2.69 3.94 0.03
CA ILE A 39 2.59 2.47 0.08
C ILE A 39 3.96 1.84 -0.19
N VAL A 40 4.60 1.29 0.84
CA VAL A 40 5.81 0.46 0.65
C VAL A 40 5.33 -0.96 0.34
N ASP A 41 5.36 -1.33 -0.94
CA ASP A 41 4.77 -2.55 -1.48
C ASP A 41 5.80 -3.58 -1.96
N ASP A 42 6.86 -3.86 -1.18
CA ASP A 42 7.77 -4.99 -1.52
C ASP A 42 7.08 -6.37 -1.42
N TYR A 43 5.88 -6.40 -0.83
CA TYR A 43 5.00 -7.55 -0.74
C TYR A 43 3.52 -7.14 -0.85
N THR A 44 2.61 -8.12 -0.84
CA THR A 44 1.21 -7.92 -1.20
C THR A 44 0.46 -6.94 -0.29
N VAL A 45 -0.19 -5.96 -0.92
CA VAL A 45 -1.16 -5.05 -0.30
C VAL A 45 -2.51 -5.28 -0.96
N THR A 46 -3.51 -5.69 -0.19
CA THR A 46 -4.89 -5.87 -0.67
C THR A 46 -5.82 -4.87 0.00
N ILE A 47 -6.53 -4.10 -0.82
CA ILE A 47 -7.52 -3.10 -0.40
C ILE A 47 -8.87 -3.52 -0.98
N GLY A 48 -9.86 -3.69 -0.12
CA GLY A 48 -11.21 -4.12 -0.48
C GLY A 48 -12.06 -3.08 -1.21
N ASP A 49 -13.35 -3.36 -1.26
CA ASP A 49 -14.38 -2.49 -1.83
C ASP A 49 -14.83 -1.41 -0.85
N ASN A 50 -15.20 -0.22 -1.36
CA ASN A 50 -15.72 0.90 -0.59
C ASN A 50 -14.77 1.37 0.53
N VAL A 51 -13.49 1.55 0.20
CA VAL A 51 -12.46 1.97 1.15
C VAL A 51 -12.13 3.45 0.98
N LEU A 52 -12.06 4.18 2.10
CA LEU A 52 -11.67 5.59 2.15
C LEU A 52 -10.38 5.75 2.98
N ILE A 53 -9.27 6.11 2.32
CA ILE A 53 -8.00 6.37 2.98
C ILE A 53 -7.84 7.88 3.23
N ALA A 54 -7.61 8.24 4.50
CA ALA A 54 -7.40 9.60 4.96
C ALA A 54 -6.03 10.18 4.51
N PRO A 55 -5.80 11.51 4.62
CA PRO A 55 -4.53 12.11 4.23
C PRO A 55 -3.35 11.59 5.05
N ASN A 56 -2.17 11.50 4.43
CA ASN A 56 -0.90 11.11 5.06
C ASN A 56 -0.87 9.68 5.65
N VAL A 57 -1.73 8.78 5.18
CA VAL A 57 -1.67 7.37 5.59
C VAL A 57 -0.48 6.69 4.91
N THR A 58 0.25 5.90 5.70
CA THR A 58 1.33 5.03 5.22
C THR A 58 0.95 3.57 5.43
N LEU A 59 1.01 2.79 4.35
CA LEU A 59 0.89 1.33 4.39
C LEU A 59 2.28 0.73 4.10
N SER A 60 2.86 0.02 5.06
CA SER A 60 4.19 -0.58 4.89
C SER A 60 4.13 -2.07 5.18
N VAL A 61 4.25 -2.89 4.14
CA VAL A 61 4.41 -4.34 4.29
C VAL A 61 5.78 -4.70 4.81
N THR A 62 6.76 -3.82 4.58
CA THR A 62 8.18 -4.06 4.85
C THR A 62 8.65 -3.36 6.10
N GLY A 63 9.53 -4.02 6.82
CA GLY A 63 10.29 -3.45 7.93
C GLY A 63 11.70 -4.02 7.96
N HIS A 64 12.49 -3.52 8.92
CA HIS A 64 13.82 -4.01 9.21
C HIS A 64 13.86 -4.64 10.61
N PRO A 65 14.70 -5.66 10.83
CA PRO A 65 14.94 -6.19 12.16
C PRO A 65 15.24 -5.08 13.18
N VAL A 66 14.64 -5.15 14.37
CA VAL A 66 14.93 -4.19 15.46
C VAL A 66 16.39 -4.29 15.89
N HIS A 67 16.96 -5.50 15.89
CA HIS A 67 18.34 -5.74 16.24
C HIS A 67 19.29 -5.20 15.15
N HIS A 68 20.12 -4.21 15.49
CA HIS A 68 20.92 -3.46 14.52
C HIS A 68 21.94 -4.32 13.74
N GLU A 69 22.51 -5.36 14.35
CA GLU A 69 23.44 -6.27 13.65
C GLU A 69 22.79 -6.96 12.46
N LEU A 70 21.48 -7.20 12.52
CA LEU A 70 20.72 -7.81 11.44
C LEU A 70 20.30 -6.80 10.37
N ARG A 71 20.70 -5.52 10.45
CA ARG A 71 20.37 -4.51 9.43
C ARG A 71 21.58 -4.12 8.56
N LYS A 72 22.76 -4.65 8.88
CA LYS A 72 24.03 -4.18 8.30
C LYS A 72 24.10 -4.36 6.79
N ASN A 73 23.43 -5.37 6.24
CA ASN A 73 23.40 -5.63 4.80
C ASN A 73 22.04 -5.26 4.17
N GLY A 74 21.21 -4.49 4.87
CA GLY A 74 19.89 -4.09 4.40
C GLY A 74 18.84 -5.20 4.50
N GLU A 75 19.00 -6.14 5.44
CA GLU A 75 18.02 -7.19 5.63
C GLU A 75 16.65 -6.62 5.97
N MET A 76 15.63 -7.18 5.33
CA MET A 76 14.24 -6.75 5.40
C MET A 76 13.37 -7.97 5.66
N TYR A 77 12.19 -7.73 6.20
CA TYR A 77 11.10 -8.70 6.21
C TYR A 77 9.83 -8.02 5.71
N SER A 78 8.95 -8.80 5.11
CA SER A 78 7.67 -8.29 4.64
C SER A 78 6.52 -9.22 5.00
N PHE A 79 5.41 -8.63 5.43
CA PHE A 79 4.15 -9.33 5.73
C PHE A 79 3.00 -8.64 5.00
N PRO A 80 2.00 -9.39 4.50
CA PRO A 80 0.94 -8.79 3.70
C PRO A 80 0.06 -7.87 4.54
N ILE A 81 -0.47 -6.82 3.91
CA ILE A 81 -1.52 -5.97 4.47
C ILE A 81 -2.84 -6.30 3.77
N THR A 82 -3.91 -6.44 4.55
CA THR A 82 -5.27 -6.57 4.03
C THR A 82 -6.19 -5.56 4.71
N ILE A 83 -6.72 -4.63 3.92
CA ILE A 83 -7.80 -3.71 4.32
C ILE A 83 -9.11 -4.30 3.80
N GLY A 84 -10.03 -4.57 4.72
CA GLY A 84 -11.33 -5.14 4.38
C GLY A 84 -12.26 -4.16 3.66
N ASN A 85 -13.47 -4.62 3.35
CA ASN A 85 -14.48 -3.79 2.71
C ASN A 85 -15.12 -2.80 3.71
N ASN A 86 -15.55 -1.63 3.22
CA ASN A 86 -16.25 -0.60 4.00
C ASN A 86 -15.43 -0.04 5.18
N VAL A 87 -14.14 0.21 4.93
CA VAL A 87 -13.18 0.78 5.90
C VAL A 87 -12.87 2.23 5.56
#